data_AF-A0A2D4KD11-F1
#
_entry.id   AF-A0A2D4KD11-F1
#
_cell.length_a   1.000
_cell.length_b   1.000
_cell.length_c   1.000
_cell.angle_alpha   90.00
_cell.angle_beta   90.00
_cell.angle_gamma   90.00
#
_symmetry.space_group_name_H-M   'P 1'
#
loop_
_entity.id
_entity.type
_entity.pdbx_description
1 polymer ?
#
loop_
_entity_poly.entity_id
_entity_poly.type
_entity_poly.pdbx_seq_one_letter_code
_entity_poly.pdbx_strand_id
1 'polypeptide(L)'
;MPAMARGLLQVRGAWGLLAFCCCCCCCSVVSFVLRSENERPIIGILAQETSKSFRKFGSSYIAASYVKFIESAGARVVPVRLNRSLEEYDEIFRSINGLLFPGGSVSLATSEFSRVAKIFYTKALQANDREDYFPIWGTCLGHQLLTYLTSGKNLLIRTNTNGFTMPLNFTQASKHSKMFQDFPEEIYELLASKPVSSHFHFWSLSMQNYTKNEKLRNFYKILTTNFHNVEFISTMEAYRYPIYGVQWHPEKNPFEWKNSTGIPHSSVSIKVTFFLADFFVNEARKSNHHFSSKKAETDALIYNFNPVYTGTFSSFDQAYFFD
;
A
#
# COMPACT_ATOMS: atom_id res chain seq x y z
N MET A 1 -40.15 -94.86 4.62
CA MET A 1 -41.44 -94.31 5.12
C MET A 1 -41.33 -94.06 6.61
N PRO A 2 -42.16 -93.19 7.22
CA PRO A 2 -42.73 -91.92 6.73
C PRO A 2 -41.87 -90.77 7.33
N ALA A 3 -42.28 -89.52 7.62
CA ALA A 3 -43.32 -88.61 7.13
C ALA A 3 -42.64 -87.23 6.96
N MET A 4 -43.03 -86.26 6.12
CA MET A 4 -44.33 -85.62 5.81
C MET A 4 -44.90 -84.64 6.85
N ALA A 5 -44.83 -83.36 6.46
CA ALA A 5 -45.94 -82.39 6.38
C ALA A 5 -46.44 -81.58 7.60
N ARG A 6 -46.38 -80.24 7.40
CA ARG A 6 -47.43 -79.21 7.62
C ARG A 6 -48.09 -79.06 9.00
N GLY A 7 -48.12 -77.81 9.48
CA GLY A 7 -49.11 -77.31 10.44
C GLY A 7 -48.97 -75.81 10.70
N LEU A 8 -49.91 -75.00 10.21
CA LEU A 8 -50.00 -73.57 10.56
C LEU A 8 -50.57 -73.43 11.98
N LEU A 9 -50.17 -72.37 12.70
CA LEU A 9 -51.06 -71.70 13.64
C LEU A 9 -50.79 -70.19 13.66
N GLN A 10 -51.87 -69.44 13.51
CA GLN A 10 -51.92 -68.00 13.32
C GLN A 10 -52.48 -67.36 14.60
N VAL A 11 -51.77 -66.41 15.24
CA VAL A 11 -52.40 -65.45 16.16
C VAL A 11 -51.78 -64.07 15.93
N ARG A 12 -52.59 -63.02 16.12
CA ARG A 12 -52.35 -61.64 15.68
C ARG A 12 -51.71 -60.77 16.75
N GLY A 13 -50.90 -59.80 16.29
CA GLY A 13 -51.13 -58.39 16.63
C GLY A 13 -50.25 -57.73 17.70
N ALA A 14 -49.42 -56.79 17.25
CA ALA A 14 -49.21 -55.49 17.91
C ALA A 14 -48.70 -54.49 16.85
N TRP A 15 -49.27 -53.29 16.81
CA TRP A 15 -48.89 -52.25 15.84
C TRP A 15 -47.73 -51.41 16.38
N GLY A 16 -46.65 -51.28 15.60
CA GLY A 16 -45.53 -50.39 15.88
C GLY A 16 -45.22 -49.51 14.67
N LEU A 17 -45.73 -48.29 14.66
CA LEU A 17 -45.43 -47.28 13.62
C LEU A 17 -44.00 -46.76 13.79
N LEU A 18 -43.08 -47.25 12.97
CA LEU A 18 -41.75 -46.65 12.81
C LEU A 18 -41.87 -45.34 12.02
N ALA A 19 -41.83 -44.22 12.73
CA ALA A 19 -41.78 -42.90 12.12
C ALA A 19 -40.43 -42.69 11.43
N PHE A 20 -40.43 -42.72 10.10
CA PHE A 20 -39.25 -42.38 9.30
C PHE A 20 -39.02 -40.86 9.38
N CYS A 21 -38.19 -40.43 10.33
CA CYS A 21 -37.85 -39.01 10.45
C CYS A 21 -36.91 -38.62 9.30
N CYS A 22 -37.50 -38.05 8.24
CA CYS A 22 -36.77 -37.59 7.07
C CYS A 22 -35.94 -36.35 7.43
N CYS A 23 -34.75 -36.57 7.99
CA CYS A 23 -33.83 -35.52 8.33
C CYS A 23 -33.17 -35.00 7.04
N CYS A 24 -33.78 -33.99 6.43
CA CYS A 24 -33.17 -33.23 5.34
C CYS A 24 -31.92 -32.51 5.87
N CYS A 25 -30.78 -33.21 5.88
CA CYS A 25 -29.47 -32.58 5.94
C CYS A 25 -29.29 -31.78 4.65
N CYS A 26 -29.75 -30.52 4.67
CA CYS A 26 -29.27 -29.49 3.77
C CYS A 26 -27.78 -29.28 4.07
N CYS A 27 -26.93 -30.14 3.50
CA CYS A 27 -25.50 -29.90 3.42
C CYS A 27 -25.29 -28.68 2.52
N SER A 28 -25.31 -27.50 3.13
CA SER A 28 -24.86 -26.26 2.51
C SER A 28 -23.42 -26.45 2.08
N VAL A 29 -23.22 -26.77 0.80
CA VAL A 29 -21.90 -26.82 0.20
C VAL A 29 -21.40 -25.38 0.18
N VAL A 30 -20.65 -25.01 1.22
CA VAL A 30 -19.94 -23.74 1.27
C VAL A 30 -18.85 -23.82 0.20
N SER A 31 -19.19 -23.35 -0.99
CA SER A 31 -18.25 -23.17 -2.07
C SER A 31 -17.25 -22.11 -1.66
N PHE A 32 -16.13 -22.56 -1.06
CA PHE A 32 -14.93 -21.75 -0.93
C PHE A 32 -14.41 -21.43 -2.33
N VAL A 33 -14.90 -20.32 -2.90
CA VAL A 33 -14.27 -19.70 -4.05
C VAL A 33 -12.89 -19.25 -3.57
N LEU A 34 -11.87 -20.07 -3.85
CA LEU A 34 -10.48 -19.64 -3.78
C LEU A 34 -10.35 -18.45 -4.72
N ARG A 35 -10.33 -17.25 -4.14
CA ARG A 35 -10.17 -16.00 -4.88
C ARG A 35 -8.76 -16.02 -5.43
N SER A 36 -8.62 -16.34 -6.71
CA SER A 36 -7.34 -16.26 -7.43
C SER A 36 -6.74 -14.88 -7.17
N GLU A 37 -5.59 -14.84 -6.52
CA GLU A 37 -4.88 -13.57 -6.32
C GLU A 37 -4.46 -13.01 -7.69
N ASN A 38 -4.44 -11.69 -7.80
CA ASN A 38 -4.02 -11.03 -9.04
C ASN A 38 -2.49 -11.07 -9.12
N GLU A 39 -1.94 -12.09 -9.80
CA GLU A 39 -0.50 -12.26 -10.00
C GLU A 39 0.14 -11.23 -10.96
N ARG A 40 -0.63 -10.30 -11.55
CA ARG A 40 -0.15 -9.30 -12.52
C ARG A 40 -0.46 -7.85 -12.11
N PRO A 41 -0.29 -7.46 -10.84
CA PRO A 41 -0.80 -6.21 -10.31
C PRO A 41 -0.15 -5.01 -11.01
N ILE A 42 -0.96 -3.97 -11.21
CA ILE A 42 -0.53 -2.68 -11.77
C ILE A 42 -0.74 -1.62 -10.70
N ILE A 43 0.31 -0.94 -10.28
CA ILE A 43 0.23 0.11 -9.26
C ILE A 43 0.43 1.47 -9.93
N GLY A 44 -0.47 2.41 -9.62
CA GLY A 44 -0.29 3.80 -10.01
C GLY A 44 0.81 4.46 -9.19
N ILE A 45 1.58 5.36 -9.79
CA ILE A 45 2.45 6.29 -9.06
C ILE A 45 2.05 7.72 -9.44
N LEU A 46 1.73 8.54 -8.43
CA LEU A 46 1.24 9.90 -8.66
C LEU A 46 2.39 10.85 -9.03
N ALA A 47 2.32 11.46 -10.21
CA ALA A 47 3.23 12.52 -10.64
C ALA A 47 3.01 13.81 -9.82
N GLN A 48 4.06 14.60 -9.65
CA GLN A 48 4.02 15.89 -8.95
C GLN A 48 4.59 17.01 -9.82
N GLU A 49 4.25 18.26 -9.53
CA GLU A 49 4.71 19.42 -10.29
C GLU A 49 6.24 19.57 -10.29
N THR A 50 6.82 19.94 -11.43
CA THR A 50 8.27 20.17 -11.55
C THR A 50 8.74 21.42 -10.82
N SER A 51 9.90 21.33 -10.17
CA SER A 51 10.67 22.51 -9.74
C SER A 51 11.30 23.25 -10.93
N LYS A 52 11.88 24.44 -10.70
CA LYS A 52 12.48 25.29 -11.75
C LYS A 52 13.57 24.59 -12.57
N SER A 53 14.37 23.71 -11.98
CA SER A 53 15.42 22.95 -12.70
C SER A 53 14.85 21.83 -13.58
N PHE A 54 13.66 21.34 -13.23
CA PHE A 54 12.96 20.24 -13.90
C PHE A 54 12.01 20.71 -15.00
N ARG A 55 11.52 21.96 -14.92
CA ARG A 55 10.49 22.52 -15.82
C ARG A 55 10.81 22.47 -17.32
N LYS A 56 12.08 22.36 -17.69
CA LYS A 56 12.52 22.23 -19.10
C LYS A 56 12.31 20.83 -19.70
N PHE A 57 11.97 19.83 -18.88
CA PHE A 57 11.75 18.44 -19.31
C PHE A 57 10.26 18.03 -19.30
N GLY A 58 9.40 18.78 -18.61
CA GLY A 58 7.95 18.56 -18.58
C GLY A 58 7.24 19.43 -17.52
N SER A 59 5.91 19.36 -17.48
CA SER A 59 5.09 20.06 -16.49
C SER A 59 5.09 19.40 -15.09
N SER A 60 5.23 18.07 -15.06
CA SER A 60 5.22 17.20 -13.88
C SER A 60 6.26 16.07 -14.00
N TYR A 61 6.58 15.38 -12.89
CA TYR A 61 7.57 14.31 -12.87
C TYR A 61 7.29 13.19 -11.85
N ILE A 62 7.94 12.04 -12.05
CA ILE A 62 8.07 10.93 -11.10
C ILE A 62 9.56 10.54 -11.04
N ALA A 63 10.15 10.46 -9.84
CA ALA A 63 11.51 9.95 -9.68
C ALA A 63 11.56 8.43 -9.97
N ALA A 64 12.52 7.98 -10.76
CA ALA A 64 12.55 6.61 -11.28
C ALA A 64 12.77 5.54 -10.18
N SER A 65 13.31 5.91 -9.02
CA SER A 65 13.44 5.04 -7.85
C SER A 65 12.09 4.49 -7.35
N TYR A 66 11.00 5.27 -7.41
CA TYR A 66 9.66 4.75 -7.07
C TYR A 66 9.16 3.72 -8.07
N VAL A 67 9.49 3.86 -9.36
CA VAL A 67 9.15 2.86 -10.39
C VAL A 67 9.91 1.57 -10.11
N LYS A 68 11.24 1.65 -9.96
CA LYS A 68 12.12 0.52 -9.64
C LYS A 68 11.73 -0.18 -8.32
N PHE A 69 11.28 0.57 -7.32
CA PHE A 69 10.76 0.04 -6.05
C PHE A 69 9.57 -0.90 -6.27
N ILE A 70 8.53 -0.43 -6.97
CA ILE A 70 7.35 -1.25 -7.28
C ILE A 70 7.69 -2.44 -8.19
N GLU A 71 8.52 -2.24 -9.22
CA GLU A 71 8.89 -3.31 -10.16
C GLU A 71 9.75 -4.40 -9.52
N SER A 72 10.60 -4.05 -8.53
CA SER A 72 11.44 -5.01 -7.80
C SER A 72 10.66 -6.09 -7.03
N ALA A 73 9.37 -5.85 -6.75
CA ALA A 73 8.45 -6.76 -6.08
C ALA A 73 7.44 -7.45 -7.02
N GLY A 74 7.63 -7.32 -8.35
CA GLY A 74 6.79 -8.03 -9.33
C GLY A 74 5.43 -7.37 -9.63
N ALA A 75 5.35 -6.04 -9.50
CA ALA A 75 4.24 -5.24 -10.03
C ALA A 75 4.67 -4.43 -11.25
N ARG A 76 3.70 -3.98 -12.05
CA ARG A 76 3.90 -3.04 -13.15
C ARG A 76 3.44 -1.64 -12.74
N VAL A 77 3.93 -0.59 -13.40
CA VAL A 77 3.64 0.80 -13.02
C VAL A 77 2.85 1.54 -14.10
N VAL A 78 1.88 2.36 -13.66
CA VAL A 78 1.20 3.39 -14.46
C VAL A 78 1.50 4.77 -13.86
N PRO A 79 2.00 5.75 -14.64
CA PRO A 79 2.16 7.11 -14.17
C PRO A 79 0.80 7.81 -14.11
N VAL A 80 0.32 8.11 -12.90
CA VAL A 80 -0.90 8.91 -12.70
C VAL A 80 -0.53 10.37 -12.87
N ARG A 81 -0.79 10.91 -14.06
CA ARG A 81 -0.46 12.29 -14.46
C ARG A 81 -1.36 13.30 -13.79
N LEU A 82 -0.88 14.54 -13.66
CA LEU A 82 -1.68 15.68 -13.20
C LEU A 82 -2.58 16.24 -14.32
N ASN A 83 -3.47 17.17 -13.96
CA ASN A 83 -4.31 17.94 -14.89
C ASN A 83 -5.22 17.12 -15.83
N ARG A 84 -5.54 15.88 -15.46
CA ARG A 84 -6.54 15.03 -16.14
C ARG A 84 -7.96 15.34 -15.68
N SER A 85 -8.94 14.91 -16.47
CA SER A 85 -10.37 15.00 -16.13
C SER A 85 -10.76 14.05 -14.98
N LEU A 86 -11.95 14.21 -14.41
CA LEU A 86 -12.43 13.29 -13.37
C LEU A 86 -12.70 11.90 -13.96
N GLU A 87 -13.19 11.85 -15.19
CA GLU A 87 -13.47 10.64 -15.96
C GLU A 87 -12.18 9.85 -16.23
N GLU A 88 -11.09 10.52 -16.66
CA GLU A 88 -9.77 9.90 -16.80
C GLU A 88 -9.27 9.31 -15.46
N TYR A 89 -9.46 10.01 -14.33
CA TYR A 89 -9.08 9.47 -13.00
C TYR A 89 -10.00 8.32 -12.55
N ASP A 90 -11.27 8.33 -12.92
CA ASP A 90 -12.22 7.25 -12.68
C ASP A 90 -11.85 5.98 -13.46
N GLU A 91 -11.44 6.12 -14.72
CA GLU A 91 -10.95 5.03 -15.56
C GLU A 91 -9.64 4.45 -15.02
N ILE A 92 -8.67 5.30 -14.68
CA ILE A 92 -7.41 4.88 -14.05
C ILE A 92 -7.70 4.14 -12.73
N PHE A 93 -8.55 4.69 -11.85
CA PHE A 93 -8.86 4.08 -10.55
C PHE A 93 -9.41 2.66 -10.70
N ARG A 94 -10.34 2.41 -11.64
CA ARG A 94 -10.92 1.08 -11.88
C ARG A 94 -9.98 0.09 -12.57
N SER A 95 -8.85 0.59 -13.10
CA SER A 95 -7.91 -0.19 -13.93
C SER A 95 -6.64 -0.60 -13.19
N ILE A 96 -6.23 0.15 -12.17
CA ILE A 96 -5.03 -0.13 -11.35
C ILE A 96 -5.40 -0.80 -10.02
N ASN A 97 -4.46 -1.55 -9.45
CA ASN A 97 -4.64 -2.37 -8.26
C ASN A 97 -4.20 -1.72 -6.95
N GLY A 98 -3.79 -0.46 -7.00
CA GLY A 98 -3.29 0.31 -5.86
C GLY A 98 -2.59 1.60 -6.31
N LEU A 99 -2.29 2.50 -5.38
CA LEU A 99 -1.68 3.79 -5.68
C LEU A 99 -0.60 4.22 -4.69
N LEU A 100 0.54 4.67 -5.21
CA LEU A 100 1.62 5.26 -4.43
C LEU A 100 1.65 6.80 -4.58
N PHE A 101 1.62 7.49 -3.44
CA PHE A 101 1.94 8.91 -3.30
C PHE A 101 3.43 9.05 -2.97
N PRO A 102 4.29 9.46 -3.91
CA PRO A 102 5.73 9.57 -3.67
C PRO A 102 6.08 10.76 -2.76
N GLY A 103 7.34 10.78 -2.31
CA GLY A 103 7.95 11.93 -1.67
C GLY A 103 8.17 13.09 -2.65
N GLY A 104 8.33 14.30 -2.11
CA GLY A 104 8.35 15.52 -2.91
C GLY A 104 8.37 16.78 -2.06
N SER A 105 8.13 17.93 -2.68
CA SER A 105 8.16 19.24 -2.01
C SER A 105 7.03 20.20 -2.41
N VAL A 106 5.93 19.68 -2.98
CA VAL A 106 4.78 20.49 -3.42
C VAL A 106 3.78 20.73 -2.26
N SER A 107 2.92 21.73 -2.41
CA SER A 107 2.01 22.19 -1.34
C SER A 107 0.95 21.15 -0.98
N LEU A 108 0.89 20.73 0.29
CA LEU A 108 -0.14 19.80 0.78
C LEU A 108 -1.57 20.33 0.65
N ALA A 109 -1.77 21.64 0.57
CA ALA A 109 -3.10 22.26 0.52
C ALA A 109 -3.53 22.73 -0.88
N THR A 110 -2.57 23.06 -1.76
CA THR A 110 -2.85 23.80 -3.01
C THR A 110 -2.15 23.24 -4.25
N SER A 111 -1.43 22.12 -4.15
CA SER A 111 -0.87 21.44 -5.32
C SER A 111 -1.93 20.63 -6.06
N GLU A 112 -1.72 20.47 -7.36
CA GLU A 112 -2.47 19.50 -8.17
C GLU A 112 -2.18 18.07 -7.69
N PHE A 113 -0.95 17.78 -7.24
CA PHE A 113 -0.63 16.54 -6.52
C PHE A 113 -1.60 16.26 -5.37
N SER A 114 -1.84 17.24 -4.49
CA SER A 114 -2.79 17.09 -3.37
C SER A 114 -4.24 16.94 -3.85
N ARG A 115 -4.65 17.70 -4.88
CA ARG A 115 -5.99 17.58 -5.46
C ARG A 115 -6.26 16.18 -6.03
N VAL A 116 -5.32 15.64 -6.80
CA VAL A 116 -5.45 14.30 -7.41
C VAL A 116 -5.36 13.21 -6.36
N ALA A 117 -4.39 13.29 -5.43
CA ALA A 117 -4.30 12.37 -4.30
C ALA A 117 -5.60 12.32 -3.47
N LYS A 118 -6.26 13.46 -3.25
CA LYS A 118 -7.55 13.53 -2.57
C LYS A 118 -8.66 12.77 -3.32
N ILE A 119 -8.71 12.88 -4.65
CA ILE A 119 -9.67 12.13 -5.49
C ILE A 119 -9.48 10.63 -5.28
N PHE A 120 -8.25 10.12 -5.45
CA PHE A 120 -7.95 8.70 -5.29
C PHE A 120 -8.11 8.21 -3.85
N TYR A 121 -7.72 9.00 -2.85
CA TYR A 121 -7.93 8.68 -1.44
C TYR A 121 -9.42 8.54 -1.10
N THR A 122 -10.26 9.48 -1.54
CA THR A 122 -11.72 9.38 -1.35
C THR A 122 -12.32 8.17 -2.08
N LYS A 123 -11.87 7.88 -3.32
CA LYS A 123 -12.31 6.68 -4.05
C LYS A 123 -11.89 5.38 -3.35
N ALA A 124 -10.66 5.30 -2.87
CA ALA A 124 -10.15 4.13 -2.15
C ALA A 124 -10.93 3.88 -0.86
N LEU A 125 -11.25 4.91 -0.06
CA LEU A 125 -12.12 4.74 1.10
C LEU A 125 -13.48 4.14 0.70
N GLN A 126 -14.15 4.75 -0.29
CA GLN A 126 -15.46 4.30 -0.77
C GLN A 126 -15.45 2.91 -1.40
N ALA A 127 -14.34 2.50 -2.03
CA ALA A 127 -14.16 1.17 -2.59
C ALA A 127 -14.02 0.14 -1.45
N ASN A 128 -13.10 0.37 -0.52
CA ASN A 128 -12.88 -0.52 0.63
C ASN A 128 -14.12 -0.61 1.56
N ASP A 129 -14.90 0.46 1.71
CA ASP A 129 -16.21 0.44 2.41
C ASP A 129 -17.25 -0.47 1.72
N ARG A 130 -17.05 -0.81 0.44
CA ARG A 130 -17.86 -1.75 -0.36
C ARG A 130 -17.13 -3.07 -0.63
N GLU A 131 -16.12 -3.39 0.17
CA GLU A 131 -15.26 -4.59 0.05
C GLU A 131 -14.46 -4.68 -1.27
N ASP A 132 -14.41 -3.59 -2.05
CA ASP A 132 -13.58 -3.43 -3.24
C ASP A 132 -12.18 -2.97 -2.83
N TYR A 133 -11.29 -3.94 -2.63
CA TYR A 133 -9.98 -3.73 -2.02
C TYR A 133 -9.07 -2.85 -2.89
N PHE A 134 -8.67 -1.70 -2.35
CA PHE A 134 -7.75 -0.78 -3.03
C PHE A 134 -6.74 -0.17 -2.05
N PRO A 135 -5.45 -0.57 -2.11
CA PRO A 135 -4.42 -0.10 -1.19
C PRO A 135 -3.79 1.23 -1.63
N ILE A 136 -3.39 2.04 -0.65
CA ILE A 136 -2.63 3.29 -0.86
C ILE A 136 -1.35 3.27 -0.04
N TRP A 137 -0.25 3.68 -0.66
CA TRP A 137 1.04 3.90 -0.01
C TRP A 137 1.44 5.38 -0.06
N GLY A 138 1.91 5.95 1.05
CA GLY A 138 2.46 7.29 1.11
C GLY A 138 3.91 7.31 1.56
N THR A 139 4.83 7.78 0.72
CA THR A 139 6.25 7.99 1.08
C THR A 139 6.51 9.48 1.31
N CYS A 140 7.12 9.83 2.46
CA CYS A 140 7.56 11.18 2.82
C CYS A 140 6.46 12.26 2.65
N LEU A 141 6.42 12.98 1.52
CA LEU A 141 5.32 13.90 1.19
C LEU A 141 3.97 13.17 1.12
N GLY A 142 3.94 11.95 0.57
CA GLY A 142 2.75 11.11 0.56
C GLY A 142 2.28 10.74 1.97
N HIS A 143 3.20 10.41 2.89
CA HIS A 143 2.88 10.16 4.30
C HIS A 143 2.30 11.43 4.95
N GLN A 144 2.95 12.58 4.76
CA GLN A 144 2.46 13.88 5.25
C GLN A 144 1.07 14.21 4.70
N LEU A 145 0.83 13.95 3.42
CA LEU A 145 -0.44 14.18 2.75
C LEU A 145 -1.54 13.27 3.29
N LEU A 146 -1.27 12.00 3.57
CA LEU A 146 -2.22 11.11 4.25
C LEU A 146 -2.68 11.70 5.60
N THR A 147 -1.76 12.26 6.40
CA THR A 147 -2.13 12.91 7.67
C THR A 147 -3.00 14.16 7.46
N TYR A 148 -2.74 14.94 6.39
CA TYR A 148 -3.53 16.11 6.02
C TYR A 148 -4.93 15.72 5.54
N LEU A 149 -5.05 14.72 4.65
CA LEU A 149 -6.32 14.25 4.09
C LEU A 149 -7.23 13.65 5.17
N THR A 150 -6.70 12.84 6.08
CA THR A 150 -7.47 12.24 7.17
C THR A 150 -7.90 13.27 8.23
N SER A 151 -7.01 14.18 8.64
CA SER A 151 -7.33 15.16 9.69
C SER A 151 -8.10 16.39 9.20
N GLY A 152 -7.91 16.76 7.93
CA GLY A 152 -8.37 18.04 7.36
C GLY A 152 -7.55 19.25 7.82
N LYS A 153 -6.37 19.06 8.42
CA LYS A 153 -5.52 20.13 8.98
C LYS A 153 -4.04 19.87 8.68
N ASN A 154 -3.26 20.92 8.50
CA ASN A 154 -1.80 20.79 8.55
C ASN A 154 -1.37 20.73 10.02
N LEU A 155 -0.87 19.57 10.44
CA LEU A 155 -0.45 19.28 11.83
C LEU A 155 1.04 18.98 11.94
N LEU A 156 1.79 19.24 10.87
CA LEU A 156 3.22 18.98 10.83
C LEU A 156 4.00 20.01 11.64
N ILE A 157 5.09 19.56 12.25
CA ILE A 157 6.08 20.43 12.89
C ILE A 157 7.43 20.29 12.20
N ARG A 158 8.26 21.31 12.32
CA ARG A 158 9.60 21.31 11.70
C ARG A 158 10.55 20.44 12.52
N THR A 159 11.06 19.38 11.89
CA THR A 159 12.08 18.48 12.49
C THR A 159 13.44 18.64 11.85
N ASN A 160 13.54 19.13 10.61
CA ASN A 160 14.81 19.30 9.89
C ASN A 160 15.66 18.01 9.73
N THR A 161 15.02 16.86 9.62
CA THR A 161 15.63 15.54 9.40
C THR A 161 15.88 15.28 7.92
N ASN A 162 16.66 16.17 7.28
CA ASN A 162 17.03 16.07 5.87
C ASN A 162 18.48 15.58 5.70
N GLY A 163 18.67 14.40 5.12
CA GLY A 163 19.98 13.77 4.94
C GLY A 163 20.42 12.88 6.10
N PHE A 164 19.47 12.30 6.85
CA PHE A 164 19.75 11.42 7.99
C PHE A 164 19.44 9.96 7.65
N THR A 165 20.23 9.03 8.20
CA THR A 165 19.88 7.61 8.30
C THR A 165 19.55 7.25 9.74
N MET A 166 18.48 6.48 9.98
CA MET A 166 18.05 6.11 11.33
C MET A 166 17.63 4.62 11.40
N PRO A 167 17.70 4.00 12.59
CA PRO A 167 16.87 2.84 12.91
C PRO A 167 15.42 3.30 13.17
N LEU A 168 14.48 2.38 13.26
CA LEU A 168 13.08 2.66 13.58
C LEU A 168 12.75 2.27 15.03
N ASN A 169 12.19 3.19 15.79
CA ASN A 169 11.70 2.89 17.15
C ASN A 169 10.31 2.24 17.04
N PHE A 170 10.25 0.91 17.10
CA PHE A 170 8.98 0.19 17.03
C PHE A 170 8.08 0.46 18.24
N THR A 171 6.80 0.72 17.98
CA THR A 171 5.78 0.78 19.04
C THR A 171 5.27 -0.63 19.37
N GLN A 172 4.59 -0.80 20.51
CA GLN A 172 3.92 -2.07 20.83
C GLN A 172 2.85 -2.48 19.79
N ALA A 173 2.31 -1.54 19.01
CA ALA A 173 1.30 -1.82 17.99
C ALA A 173 1.87 -2.48 16.72
N SER A 174 3.19 -2.43 16.51
CA SER A 174 3.88 -3.05 15.37
C SER A 174 3.76 -4.58 15.32
N LYS A 175 3.70 -5.24 16.50
CA LYS A 175 3.61 -6.70 16.68
C LYS A 175 2.35 -7.34 16.06
N HIS A 176 1.35 -6.52 15.77
CA HIS A 176 0.09 -6.92 15.14
C HIS A 176 -0.24 -5.97 13.98
N SER A 177 0.78 -5.57 13.22
CA SER A 177 0.64 -4.72 12.04
C SER A 177 0.54 -5.56 10.77
N LYS A 178 -0.24 -5.10 9.79
CA LYS A 178 -0.27 -5.74 8.46
C LYS A 178 1.07 -5.57 7.76
N MET A 179 1.72 -4.42 7.94
CA MET A 179 2.99 -4.10 7.28
C MET A 179 4.16 -5.00 7.70
N PHE A 180 4.20 -5.46 8.95
CA PHE A 180 5.36 -6.19 9.50
C PHE A 180 5.05 -7.62 9.97
N GLN A 181 3.80 -8.10 9.96
CA GLN A 181 3.45 -9.45 10.42
C GLN A 181 4.21 -10.58 9.71
N ASP A 182 4.49 -10.41 8.40
CA ASP A 182 5.11 -11.43 7.54
C ASP A 182 6.60 -11.15 7.29
N PHE A 183 7.18 -10.16 7.98
CA PHE A 183 8.62 -9.87 7.88
C PHE A 183 9.40 -10.92 8.69
N PRO A 184 10.49 -11.49 8.14
CA PRO A 184 11.40 -12.32 8.94
C PRO A 184 11.96 -11.54 10.13
N GLU A 185 12.14 -12.20 11.27
CA GLU A 185 12.66 -11.57 12.50
C GLU A 185 13.99 -10.82 12.26
N GLU A 186 14.88 -11.37 11.42
CA GLU A 186 16.12 -10.70 10.98
C GLU A 186 15.84 -9.28 10.44
N ILE A 187 14.81 -9.11 9.61
CA ILE A 187 14.46 -7.81 9.02
C ILE A 187 13.89 -6.85 10.07
N TYR A 188 13.11 -7.37 11.03
CA TYR A 188 12.59 -6.59 12.15
C TYR A 188 13.72 -6.09 13.08
N GLU A 189 14.65 -6.97 13.46
CA GLU A 189 15.85 -6.62 14.23
C GLU A 189 16.74 -5.60 13.51
N LEU A 190 16.91 -5.74 12.19
CA LEU A 190 17.72 -4.83 11.39
C LEU A 190 17.07 -3.45 11.26
N LEU A 191 15.74 -3.38 11.08
CA LEU A 191 14.97 -2.13 11.17
C LEU A 191 15.11 -1.47 12.54
N ALA A 192 15.09 -2.25 13.63
CA ALA A 192 15.14 -1.75 15.01
C ALA A 192 16.54 -1.25 15.43
N SER A 193 17.62 -1.79 14.84
CA SER A 193 18.99 -1.62 15.34
C SER A 193 19.98 -0.96 14.38
N LYS A 194 19.69 -0.86 13.08
CA LYS A 194 20.63 -0.34 12.07
C LYS A 194 20.11 0.94 11.40
N PRO A 195 20.99 1.88 11.00
CA PRO A 195 20.60 3.11 10.32
C PRO A 195 20.22 2.83 8.84
N VAL A 196 19.00 2.31 8.62
CA VAL A 196 18.54 1.78 7.33
C VAL A 196 17.40 2.58 6.69
N SER A 197 16.75 3.49 7.44
CA SER A 197 15.72 4.39 6.89
C SER A 197 16.32 5.70 6.41
N SER A 198 16.11 6.04 5.12
CA SER A 198 16.56 7.30 4.51
C SER A 198 15.60 8.46 4.84
N HIS A 199 16.01 9.45 5.63
CA HIS A 199 15.20 10.62 5.99
C HIS A 199 15.62 11.87 5.20
N PHE A 200 14.71 12.39 4.38
CA PHE A 200 14.89 13.60 3.55
C PHE A 200 13.70 14.56 3.68
N HIS A 201 13.38 14.96 4.91
CA HIS A 201 12.20 15.79 5.20
C HIS A 201 12.47 16.89 6.23
N PHE A 202 11.89 18.07 6.00
CA PHE A 202 11.96 19.19 6.95
C PHE A 202 10.83 19.19 7.99
N TRP A 203 9.74 18.46 7.69
CA TRP A 203 8.48 18.47 8.42
C TRP A 203 8.08 17.04 8.78
N SER A 204 7.44 16.85 9.94
CA SER A 204 6.96 15.54 10.40
C SER A 204 5.71 15.69 11.26
N LEU A 205 4.88 14.65 11.34
CA LEU A 205 3.79 14.59 12.31
C LEU A 205 4.36 14.15 13.67
N SER A 206 4.28 15.01 14.68
CA SER A 206 4.72 14.66 16.03
C SER A 206 3.75 13.69 16.72
N MET A 207 4.28 12.83 17.59
CA MET A 207 3.44 11.99 18.45
C MET A 207 2.48 12.82 19.30
N GLN A 208 2.85 14.04 19.70
CA GLN A 208 1.97 14.95 20.43
C GLN A 208 0.79 15.45 19.56
N ASN A 209 1.03 15.85 18.31
CA ASN A 209 -0.03 16.37 17.43
C ASN A 209 -0.96 15.25 16.94
N TYR A 210 -0.42 14.07 16.66
CA TYR A 210 -1.19 12.85 16.46
C TYR A 210 -2.08 12.55 17.69
N THR A 211 -1.48 12.50 18.89
CA THR A 211 -2.20 12.16 20.13
C THR A 211 -3.26 13.21 20.50
N LYS A 212 -3.14 14.46 20.04
CA LYS A 212 -4.18 15.49 20.20
C LYS A 212 -5.29 15.41 19.13
N ASN A 213 -5.05 14.81 17.97
CA ASN A 213 -6.02 14.76 16.87
C ASN A 213 -6.81 13.46 16.83
N GLU A 214 -8.09 13.53 17.21
CA GLU A 214 -8.99 12.37 17.26
C GLU A 214 -9.14 11.64 15.92
N LYS A 215 -9.28 12.37 14.80
CA LYS A 215 -9.40 11.74 13.48
C LYS A 215 -8.19 10.89 13.13
N LEU A 216 -6.98 11.34 13.46
CA LEU A 216 -5.76 10.56 13.23
C LEU A 216 -5.66 9.37 14.18
N ARG A 217 -5.91 9.55 15.48
CA ARG A 217 -5.89 8.45 16.47
C ARG A 217 -6.87 7.33 16.15
N ASN A 218 -8.05 7.67 15.66
CA ASN A 218 -9.11 6.70 15.35
C ASN A 218 -8.91 6.03 13.97
N PHE A 219 -7.99 6.55 13.14
CA PHE A 219 -7.77 6.07 11.77
C PHE A 219 -6.45 5.32 11.60
N TYR A 220 -5.35 5.82 12.17
CA TYR A 220 -4.01 5.25 12.01
C TYR A 220 -3.49 4.59 13.28
N LYS A 221 -2.94 3.38 13.11
CA LYS A 221 -2.06 2.69 14.06
C LYS A 221 -0.63 3.15 13.78
N ILE A 222 0.06 3.69 14.78
CA ILE A 222 1.47 4.10 14.67
C ILE A 222 2.35 2.87 14.89
N LEU A 223 3.14 2.51 13.88
CA LEU A 223 4.00 1.32 13.91
C LEU A 223 5.41 1.65 14.40
N THR A 224 5.97 2.77 13.94
CA THR A 224 7.30 3.22 14.35
C THR A 224 7.35 4.73 14.54
N THR A 225 8.21 5.17 15.47
CA THR A 225 8.58 6.57 15.66
C THR A 225 10.08 6.77 15.39
N ASN A 226 10.48 8.03 15.29
CA ASN A 226 11.87 8.47 15.33
C ASN A 226 11.96 9.73 16.19
N PHE A 227 13.17 10.06 16.65
CA PHE A 227 13.41 11.24 17.48
C PHE A 227 14.47 12.14 16.86
N HIS A 228 14.14 13.42 16.71
CA HIS A 228 15.11 14.49 16.42
C HIS A 228 14.58 15.81 16.99
N ASN A 229 15.06 16.19 18.18
CA ASN A 229 14.52 17.24 19.08
C ASN A 229 13.09 16.97 19.60
N VAL A 230 12.29 16.21 18.86
CA VAL A 230 10.91 15.82 19.14
C VAL A 230 10.67 14.43 18.59
N GLU A 231 9.78 13.67 19.24
CA GLU A 231 9.32 12.38 18.72
C GLU A 231 8.29 12.57 17.61
N PHE A 232 8.55 11.96 16.46
CA PHE A 232 7.69 12.00 15.29
C PHE A 232 7.38 10.60 14.76
N ILE A 233 6.22 10.48 14.12
CA ILE A 233 5.78 9.24 13.47
C ILE A 233 6.65 9.01 12.24
N SER A 234 7.23 7.82 12.14
CA SER A 234 8.01 7.41 10.96
C SER A 234 7.32 6.36 10.12
N THR A 235 6.48 5.51 10.71
CA THR A 235 5.66 4.53 9.97
C THR A 235 4.28 4.38 10.60
N MET A 236 3.23 4.35 9.78
CA MET A 236 1.84 4.13 10.20
C MET A 236 1.06 3.30 9.17
N GLU A 237 0.02 2.61 9.65
CA GLU A 237 -0.99 1.94 8.83
C GLU A 237 -2.39 2.31 9.32
N ALA A 238 -3.41 2.27 8.47
CA ALA A 238 -4.79 2.48 8.91
C ALA A 238 -5.38 1.23 9.57
N TYR A 239 -6.20 1.40 10.61
CA TYR A 239 -6.80 0.28 11.34
C TYR A 239 -7.72 -0.58 10.46
N ARG A 240 -8.56 0.07 9.64
CA ARG A 240 -9.57 -0.60 8.80
C ARG A 240 -9.12 -0.72 7.34
N TYR A 241 -8.70 0.40 6.75
CA TYR A 241 -8.34 0.50 5.33
C TYR A 241 -6.91 0.01 5.05
N PRO A 242 -6.60 -0.47 3.84
CA PRO A 242 -5.24 -0.79 3.41
C PRO A 242 -4.47 0.49 3.02
N ILE A 243 -4.27 1.39 3.99
CA ILE A 243 -3.61 2.68 3.77
C ILE A 243 -2.35 2.75 4.64
N TYR A 244 -1.21 2.96 4.00
CA TYR A 244 0.12 2.82 4.58
C TYR A 244 0.93 4.09 4.37
N GLY A 245 1.75 4.48 5.35
CA GLY A 245 2.56 5.70 5.24
C GLY A 245 3.90 5.60 5.96
N VAL A 246 4.99 5.81 5.21
CA VAL A 246 6.36 5.95 5.72
C VAL A 246 6.86 7.39 5.54
N GLN A 247 7.35 8.03 6.61
CA GLN A 247 7.93 9.39 6.53
C GLN A 247 9.34 9.37 5.90
N TRP A 248 9.98 8.21 5.88
CA TRP A 248 11.28 7.93 5.30
C TRP A 248 11.16 7.30 3.90
N HIS A 249 12.28 7.16 3.21
CA HIS A 249 12.36 6.81 1.80
C HIS A 249 12.98 5.40 1.59
N PRO A 250 12.19 4.32 1.59
CA PRO A 250 12.71 2.98 1.30
C PRO A 250 13.26 2.86 -0.12
N GLU A 251 12.75 3.62 -1.09
CA GLU A 251 13.13 3.53 -2.50
C GLU A 251 14.57 3.98 -2.78
N LYS A 252 15.17 4.77 -1.89
CA LYS A 252 16.51 5.34 -2.11
C LYS A 252 17.63 4.33 -1.97
N ASN A 253 17.52 3.42 -1.00
CA ASN A 253 18.61 2.53 -0.56
C ASN A 253 19.25 1.74 -1.74
N PRO A 254 18.49 1.14 -2.68
CA PRO A 254 19.09 0.48 -3.86
C PRO A 254 19.17 1.33 -5.14
N PHE A 255 18.48 2.49 -5.24
CA PHE A 255 18.23 3.15 -6.54
C PHE A 255 18.70 4.60 -6.70
N GLU A 256 19.17 5.28 -5.64
CA GLU A 256 19.59 6.68 -5.71
C GLU A 256 21.02 6.87 -5.16
N TRP A 257 21.98 7.15 -6.03
CA TRP A 257 23.42 7.12 -5.74
C TRP A 257 24.04 8.51 -5.53
N LYS A 258 23.21 9.53 -5.30
CA LYS A 258 23.69 10.87 -4.95
C LYS A 258 24.55 10.80 -3.69
N ASN A 259 25.79 11.27 -3.78
CA ASN A 259 26.75 11.32 -2.67
C ASN A 259 26.14 12.03 -1.45
N SER A 260 25.67 11.24 -0.49
CA SER A 260 24.96 11.67 0.71
C SER A 260 25.04 10.58 1.76
N THR A 261 25.45 10.94 2.98
CA THR A 261 25.40 10.04 4.15
C THR A 261 23.97 9.68 4.58
N GLY A 262 22.96 10.35 4.01
CA GLY A 262 21.54 10.09 4.24
C GLY A 262 20.95 8.92 3.46
N ILE A 263 21.71 8.28 2.56
CA ILE A 263 21.26 7.11 1.77
C ILE A 263 22.14 5.90 2.12
N PRO A 264 21.61 4.87 2.80
CA PRO A 264 22.37 3.70 3.18
C PRO A 264 22.28 2.62 2.09
N HIS A 265 23.44 2.24 1.55
CA HIS A 265 23.57 1.24 0.48
C HIS A 265 24.01 -0.15 0.97
N SER A 266 23.88 -0.46 2.26
CA SER A 266 24.26 -1.78 2.78
C SER A 266 23.31 -2.87 2.26
N SER A 267 23.78 -4.12 2.17
CA SER A 267 22.95 -5.28 1.78
C SER A 267 21.68 -5.41 2.64
N VAL A 268 21.80 -5.12 3.93
CA VAL A 268 20.70 -4.97 4.89
C VAL A 268 19.68 -3.91 4.45
N SER A 269 20.15 -2.72 4.08
CA SER A 269 19.29 -1.60 3.67
C SER A 269 18.52 -1.91 2.38
N ILE A 270 19.10 -2.73 1.50
CA ILE A 270 18.49 -3.23 0.27
C ILE A 270 17.43 -4.30 0.59
N LYS A 271 17.72 -5.27 1.49
CA LYS A 271 16.71 -6.26 1.97
C LYS A 271 15.46 -5.54 2.50
N VAL A 272 15.64 -4.54 3.38
CA VAL A 272 14.56 -3.76 3.97
C VAL A 272 13.66 -3.10 2.91
N THR A 273 14.26 -2.53 1.86
CA THR A 273 13.50 -1.97 0.74
C THR A 273 12.64 -3.01 0.03
N PHE A 274 13.21 -4.20 -0.25
CA PHE A 274 12.49 -5.27 -0.93
C PHE A 274 11.27 -5.75 -0.13
N PHE A 275 11.41 -6.00 1.17
CA PHE A 275 10.29 -6.48 2.00
C PHE A 275 9.12 -5.47 2.07
N LEU A 276 9.40 -4.15 2.06
CA LEU A 276 8.34 -3.13 2.00
C LEU A 276 7.68 -3.04 0.62
N ALA A 277 8.46 -3.23 -0.45
CA ALA A 277 7.92 -3.30 -1.80
C ALA A 277 7.02 -4.53 -1.97
N ASP A 278 7.48 -5.71 -1.54
CA ASP A 278 6.73 -6.97 -1.62
C ASP A 278 5.46 -6.92 -0.79
N PHE A 279 5.49 -6.39 0.44
CA PHE A 279 4.28 -6.14 1.22
C PHE A 279 3.26 -5.29 0.46
N PHE A 280 3.65 -4.14 -0.09
CA PHE A 280 2.70 -3.27 -0.78
C PHE A 280 2.21 -3.85 -2.12
N VAL A 281 3.04 -4.63 -2.81
CA VAL A 281 2.59 -5.38 -4.00
C VAL A 281 1.62 -6.50 -3.63
N ASN A 282 1.86 -7.24 -2.55
CA ASN A 282 0.92 -8.25 -2.02
C ASN A 282 -0.42 -7.64 -1.61
N GLU A 283 -0.44 -6.40 -1.08
CA GLU A 283 -1.67 -5.66 -0.86
C GLU A 283 -2.41 -5.37 -2.18
N ALA A 284 -1.69 -5.06 -3.26
CA ALA A 284 -2.29 -4.84 -4.58
C ALA A 284 -2.79 -6.13 -5.24
N ARG A 285 -2.16 -7.29 -4.98
CA ARG A 285 -2.63 -8.62 -5.46
C ARG A 285 -4.04 -8.97 -4.98
N LYS A 286 -4.54 -8.29 -3.93
CA LYS A 286 -5.90 -8.45 -3.36
C LYS A 286 -6.98 -7.64 -4.10
N SER A 287 -6.59 -6.78 -5.04
CA SER A 287 -7.51 -6.01 -5.89
C SER A 287 -7.86 -6.74 -7.20
N ASN A 288 -9.15 -6.74 -7.55
CA ASN A 288 -9.65 -7.33 -8.80
C ASN A 288 -9.68 -6.35 -10.00
N HIS A 289 -9.20 -5.12 -9.80
CA HIS A 289 -9.19 -4.07 -10.83
C HIS A 289 -8.32 -4.46 -12.02
N HIS A 290 -8.72 -4.04 -13.22
CA HIS A 290 -8.00 -4.35 -14.46
C HIS A 290 -8.46 -3.40 -15.58
N PHE A 291 -7.57 -3.16 -16.54
CA PHE A 291 -7.91 -2.38 -17.73
C PHE A 291 -8.96 -3.06 -18.59
N SER A 292 -9.85 -2.27 -19.19
CA SER A 292 -10.92 -2.73 -20.10
C SER A 292 -10.42 -3.48 -21.34
N SER A 293 -9.15 -3.30 -21.72
CA SER A 293 -8.52 -4.05 -22.80
C SER A 293 -7.01 -4.09 -22.65
N LYS A 294 -6.37 -5.10 -23.26
CA LYS A 294 -4.90 -5.20 -23.35
C LYS A 294 -4.25 -3.97 -24.02
N LYS A 295 -4.95 -3.31 -24.95
CA LYS A 295 -4.45 -2.08 -25.57
C LYS A 295 -4.44 -0.92 -24.56
N ALA A 296 -5.55 -0.69 -23.86
CA ALA A 296 -5.62 0.35 -22.83
C ALA A 296 -4.58 0.10 -21.71
N GLU A 297 -4.36 -1.16 -21.32
CA GLU A 297 -3.27 -1.54 -20.41
C GLU A 297 -1.90 -1.13 -21.00
N THR A 298 -1.61 -1.60 -22.21
CA THR A 298 -0.29 -1.40 -22.85
C THR A 298 0.02 0.08 -23.04
N ASP A 299 -0.94 0.88 -23.49
CA ASP A 299 -0.76 2.33 -23.73
C ASP A 299 -0.56 3.13 -22.43
N ALA A 300 -1.06 2.64 -21.29
CA ALA A 300 -1.00 3.32 -20.00
C ALA A 300 0.29 3.03 -19.19
N LEU A 301 1.02 1.95 -19.49
CA LEU A 301 2.19 1.53 -18.71
C LEU A 301 3.36 2.52 -18.81
N ILE A 302 4.18 2.54 -17.75
CA ILE A 302 5.41 3.35 -17.66
C ILE A 302 6.42 3.05 -18.79
N TYR A 303 6.33 1.86 -19.41
CA TYR A 303 7.20 1.43 -20.52
C TYR A 303 7.08 2.29 -21.79
N ASN A 304 6.03 3.10 -21.93
CA ASN A 304 5.89 4.06 -23.02
C ASN A 304 6.66 5.37 -22.80
N PHE A 305 7.32 5.53 -21.65
CA PHE A 305 8.00 6.75 -21.23
C PHE A 305 9.49 6.49 -21.01
N ASN A 306 10.33 7.46 -21.39
CA ASN A 306 11.78 7.38 -21.20
C ASN A 306 12.20 8.29 -20.04
N PRO A 307 12.93 7.80 -19.02
CA PRO A 307 13.44 8.63 -17.95
C PRO A 307 14.66 9.44 -18.43
N VAL A 308 14.79 10.67 -17.96
CA VAL A 308 15.96 11.53 -18.19
C VAL A 308 16.95 11.37 -17.04
N TYR A 309 18.24 11.36 -17.34
CA TYR A 309 19.30 11.42 -16.33
C TYR A 309 19.33 12.81 -15.66
N THR A 310 19.19 12.85 -14.34
CA THR A 310 19.08 14.07 -13.53
C THR A 310 20.07 14.15 -12.36
N GLY A 311 20.91 13.11 -12.17
CA GLY A 311 21.84 12.99 -11.03
C GLY A 311 22.83 14.15 -10.87
N THR A 312 23.20 14.82 -11.97
CA THR A 312 24.12 15.98 -11.97
C THR A 312 23.52 17.28 -11.42
N PHE A 313 22.19 17.39 -11.31
CA PHE A 313 21.52 18.63 -10.87
C PHE A 313 20.30 18.42 -9.95
N SER A 314 20.09 17.20 -9.44
CA SER A 314 18.90 16.86 -8.64
C SER A 314 19.23 16.00 -7.41
N SER A 315 18.21 15.50 -6.71
CA SER A 315 18.31 14.50 -5.62
C SER A 315 18.01 13.07 -6.09
N PHE A 316 17.84 12.89 -7.39
CA PHE A 316 17.49 11.65 -8.07
C PHE A 316 18.45 11.43 -9.25
N ASP A 317 18.84 10.19 -9.53
CA ASP A 317 19.67 9.85 -10.68
C ASP A 317 18.87 9.92 -11.97
N GLN A 318 17.60 9.52 -11.93
CA GLN A 318 16.69 9.47 -13.07
C GLN A 318 15.29 9.92 -12.69
N ALA A 319 14.62 10.64 -13.60
CA ALA A 319 13.21 11.01 -13.45
C ALA A 319 12.46 10.90 -14.78
N TYR A 320 11.22 10.42 -14.71
CA TYR A 320 10.25 10.48 -15.81
C TYR A 320 9.55 11.84 -15.76
N PHE A 321 9.30 12.42 -16.93
CA PHE A 321 8.67 13.73 -17.08
C PHE A 321 7.42 13.63 -17.96
N PHE A 322 6.41 14.44 -17.63
CA PHE A 322 5.10 14.42 -18.28
C PHE A 322 4.52 15.83 -18.36
N ASP A 323 3.82 16.12 -19.46
CA ASP A 323 3.07 17.36 -19.63
C ASP A 323 1.60 17.28 -19.22
#